data_AF-A0A4R1HTJ3-F1
#
_entry.id   AF-A0A4R1HTJ3-F1
#
_cell.length_a   1.000
_cell.length_b   1.000
_cell.length_c   1.000
_cell.angle_alpha   90.00
_cell.angle_beta   90.00
_cell.angle_gamma   90.00
#
_symmetry.space_group_name_H-M   'P 1'
#
loop_
_entity.id
_entity.type
_entity.pdbx_description
1 polymer ?
#
loop_
_entity_poly.entity_id
_entity_poly.type
_entity_poly.pdbx_seq_one_letter_code
_entity_poly.pdbx_strand_id
1 'polypeptide(L)'
;MTVDQHARRGRPPVSEEGRRAQRTAISREAVRLFRAHGVSATSGSAISAAAGVSERTLWRLFRSKESCVEPVLSTTIERFRLALRSWPSDLDLGEHLRVTSASAPDDVRADLEAALAVVRLSRDEPGLRAVWLVLQERAEPTFADVIGPRMGLPPDAPEVRVRAAMMNAALRVAADAAADDGGDTDLVADDHRPRLAAALRAVTTFSDPPR
;
A
#
# COMPACT_ATOMS: atom_id res chain seq x y z
N MET A 1 -31.27 1.40 53.51
CA MET A 1 -31.08 2.60 52.66
C MET A 1 -29.61 2.64 52.24
N THR A 2 -29.26 1.91 51.19
CA THR A 2 -29.09 2.40 49.81
C THR A 2 -27.66 2.84 49.56
N VAL A 3 -26.83 1.85 49.21
CA VAL A 3 -25.67 2.06 48.35
C VAL A 3 -26.22 2.09 46.93
N ASP A 4 -26.05 3.19 46.20
CA ASP A 4 -25.95 3.12 44.75
C ASP A 4 -25.12 4.30 44.23
N GLN A 5 -23.80 4.12 44.26
CA GLN A 5 -22.88 4.94 43.50
C GLN A 5 -22.86 4.41 42.07
N HIS A 6 -23.62 5.06 41.20
CA HIS A 6 -23.48 4.92 39.75
C HIS A 6 -22.10 5.45 39.33
N ALA A 7 -21.09 4.59 39.43
CA ALA A 7 -19.78 4.82 38.83
C ALA A 7 -19.96 4.91 37.31
N ARG A 8 -19.80 6.14 36.78
CA ARG A 8 -19.76 6.41 35.35
C ARG A 8 -18.60 5.62 34.74
N ARG A 9 -18.88 4.44 34.18
CA ARG A 9 -17.92 3.67 33.39
C ARG A 9 -17.59 4.47 32.13
N GLY A 10 -16.42 5.11 32.12
CA GLY A 10 -15.86 5.73 30.92
C GLY A 10 -15.74 4.71 29.80
N ARG A 11 -16.06 5.11 28.57
CA ARG A 11 -15.94 4.27 27.36
C ARG A 11 -14.52 3.70 27.29
N PRO A 12 -14.34 2.37 27.13
CA PRO A 12 -13.01 1.78 27.06
C PRO A 12 -12.18 2.43 25.95
N PRO A 13 -10.86 2.59 26.15
CA PRO A 13 -9.97 3.17 25.14
C PRO A 13 -10.07 2.36 23.85
N VAL A 14 -10.17 3.06 22.71
CA VAL A 14 -10.21 2.44 21.39
C VAL A 14 -8.95 1.59 21.21
N SER A 15 -9.10 0.31 20.85
CA SER A 15 -7.97 -0.58 20.58
C SER A 15 -7.13 -0.05 19.41
N GLU A 16 -5.84 -0.44 19.34
CA GLU A 16 -4.99 -0.07 18.21
C GLU A 16 -5.59 -0.52 16.87
N GLU A 17 -6.25 -1.68 16.87
CA GLU A 17 -6.98 -2.20 15.73
C GLU A 17 -8.18 -1.34 15.34
N GLY A 18 -8.98 -0.90 16.33
CA GLY A 18 -10.08 0.05 16.09
C GLY A 18 -9.58 1.39 15.55
N ARG A 19 -8.43 1.86 16.03
CA ARG A 19 -7.79 3.08 15.52
C ARG A 19 -7.29 2.89 14.08
N ARG A 20 -6.74 1.73 13.74
CA ARG A 20 -6.29 1.38 12.38
C ARG A 20 -7.47 1.31 11.42
N ALA A 21 -8.53 0.60 11.79
CA ALA A 21 -9.76 0.50 11.02
C ALA A 21 -10.39 1.88 10.77
N GLN A 22 -10.47 2.74 11.79
CA GLN A 22 -10.98 4.10 11.63
C GLN A 22 -10.11 4.93 10.66
N ARG A 23 -8.78 4.84 10.76
CA ARG A 23 -7.87 5.52 9.84
C ARG A 23 -8.06 5.03 8.40
N THR A 24 -8.19 3.73 8.19
CA THR A 24 -8.43 3.15 6.86
C THR A 24 -9.78 3.57 6.29
N ALA A 25 -10.84 3.62 7.10
CA ALA A 25 -12.16 4.10 6.66
C ALA A 25 -12.11 5.58 6.19
N ILE A 26 -11.46 6.46 6.97
CA ILE A 26 -11.24 7.85 6.56
C ILE A 26 -10.41 7.94 5.28
N SER A 27 -9.38 7.10 5.16
CA SER A 27 -8.51 7.05 4.00
C SER A 27 -9.26 6.71 2.72
N ARG A 28 -10.16 5.72 2.77
CA ARG A 28 -11.01 5.33 1.63
C ARG A 28 -11.87 6.50 1.15
N GLU A 29 -12.51 7.23 2.07
CA GLU A 29 -13.31 8.41 1.72
C GLU A 29 -12.46 9.55 1.14
N ALA A 30 -11.27 9.80 1.69
CA ALA A 30 -10.36 10.79 1.17
C ALA A 30 -9.96 10.47 -0.29
N VAL A 31 -9.57 9.22 -0.57
CA VAL A 31 -9.23 8.79 -1.93
C VAL A 31 -10.43 8.89 -2.86
N ARG A 32 -11.62 8.50 -2.42
CA ARG A 32 -12.85 8.62 -3.21
C ARG A 32 -13.12 10.07 -3.61
N LEU A 33 -13.00 11.02 -2.68
CA LEU A 33 -13.19 12.44 -2.95
C LEU A 33 -12.08 13.01 -3.83
N PHE A 34 -10.82 12.65 -3.60
CA PHE A 34 -9.71 13.07 -4.46
C PHE A 34 -9.87 12.58 -5.90
N ARG A 35 -10.38 11.36 -6.12
CA ARG A 35 -10.71 10.87 -7.46
C ARG A 35 -11.84 11.65 -8.11
N ALA A 36 -12.88 12.00 -7.34
CA ALA A 36 -14.07 12.65 -7.88
C ALA A 36 -13.87 14.14 -8.16
N HIS A 37 -13.04 14.83 -7.37
CA HIS A 37 -12.96 16.29 -7.37
C HIS A 37 -11.54 16.83 -7.54
N GLY A 38 -10.52 15.96 -7.52
CA GLY A 38 -9.13 16.37 -7.41
C GLY A 38 -8.72 16.69 -5.96
N VAL A 39 -7.42 16.66 -5.68
CA VAL A 39 -6.90 16.89 -4.33
C VAL A 39 -7.07 18.35 -3.93
N SER A 40 -6.80 19.27 -4.85
CA SER A 40 -6.93 20.72 -4.62
C SER A 40 -8.34 21.15 -4.20
N ALA A 41 -9.38 20.66 -4.89
CA ALA A 41 -10.77 21.02 -4.60
C ALA A 41 -11.38 20.29 -3.39
N THR A 42 -10.69 19.27 -2.86
CA THR A 42 -11.17 18.50 -1.70
C THR A 42 -10.68 19.12 -0.40
N SER A 43 -11.62 19.52 0.46
CA SER A 43 -11.32 20.08 1.79
C SER A 43 -11.31 19.00 2.87
N GLY A 44 -10.60 19.25 3.97
CA GLY A 44 -10.67 18.37 5.15
C GLY A 44 -12.06 18.31 5.77
N SER A 45 -12.84 19.39 5.67
CA SER A 45 -14.25 19.42 6.06
C SER A 45 -15.06 18.38 5.28
N ALA A 46 -14.93 18.36 3.94
CA ALA A 46 -15.59 17.39 3.07
C ALA A 46 -15.19 15.94 3.40
N ILE A 47 -13.88 15.69 3.63
CA ILE A 47 -13.39 14.37 4.05
C ILE A 47 -13.99 13.95 5.38
N SER A 48 -14.00 14.85 6.38
CA SER A 48 -14.50 14.56 7.71
C SER A 48 -16.00 14.27 7.70
N ALA A 49 -16.77 15.04 6.92
CA ALA A 49 -18.21 14.83 6.72
C ALA A 49 -18.48 13.48 6.04
N ALA A 50 -17.76 13.16 4.96
CA ALA A 50 -17.92 11.88 4.27
C ALA A 50 -17.58 10.67 5.16
N ALA A 51 -16.56 10.81 6.02
CA ALA A 51 -16.14 9.75 6.93
C ALA A 51 -16.94 9.70 8.25
N GLY A 52 -17.93 10.59 8.46
CA GLY A 52 -18.75 10.63 9.67
C GLY A 52 -17.96 11.00 10.94
N VAL A 53 -16.91 11.80 10.82
CA VAL A 53 -16.08 12.27 11.95
C VAL A 53 -16.01 13.80 12.00
N SER A 54 -15.67 14.37 13.16
CA SER A 54 -15.40 15.81 13.23
C SER A 54 -14.05 16.17 12.61
N GLU A 55 -13.92 17.40 12.09
CA GLU A 55 -12.62 17.92 11.62
C GLU A 55 -11.53 17.84 12.69
N ARG A 56 -11.86 18.12 13.96
CA ARG A 56 -10.94 17.93 15.09
C ARG A 56 -10.43 16.50 15.18
N THR A 57 -11.28 15.51 14.91
CA THR A 57 -10.89 14.09 14.90
C THR A 57 -10.01 13.77 13.71
N LEU A 58 -10.34 14.29 12.52
CA LEU A 58 -9.54 14.14 11.32
C LEU A 58 -8.11 14.66 11.55
N TRP A 59 -7.96 15.91 11.98
CA TRP A 59 -6.65 16.54 12.18
C TRP A 59 -5.87 16.00 13.38
N ARG A 60 -6.54 15.33 14.34
CA ARG A 60 -5.85 14.55 15.37
C ARG A 60 -5.22 13.28 14.80
N LEU A 61 -5.80 12.70 13.74
CA LEU A 61 -5.32 11.47 13.12
C LEU A 61 -4.33 11.75 11.98
N PHE A 62 -4.50 12.84 11.24
CA PHE A 62 -3.77 13.13 10.01
C PHE A 62 -3.14 14.51 10.06
N ARG A 63 -1.92 14.63 9.50
CA ARG A 63 -1.15 15.88 9.53
C ARG A 63 -1.56 16.85 8.41
N SER A 64 -2.10 16.33 7.31
CA SER A 64 -2.63 17.09 6.18
C SER A 64 -3.70 16.28 5.45
N LYS A 65 -4.43 16.90 4.51
CA LYS A 65 -5.40 16.19 3.67
C LYS A 65 -4.72 15.09 2.84
N GLU A 66 -3.52 15.37 2.32
CA GLU A 66 -2.72 14.42 1.54
C GLU A 66 -2.33 13.22 2.38
N SER A 67 -1.95 13.42 3.65
CA SER A 67 -1.62 12.30 4.55
C SER A 67 -2.79 11.35 4.84
N CYS A 68 -4.04 11.74 4.49
CA CYS A 68 -5.19 10.85 4.63
C CYS A 68 -5.09 9.61 3.72
N VAL A 69 -4.25 9.60 2.68
CA VAL A 69 -4.05 8.43 1.82
C VAL A 69 -3.08 7.39 2.42
N GLU A 70 -2.31 7.76 3.44
CA GLU A 70 -1.28 6.90 4.03
C GLU A 70 -1.82 5.53 4.49
N PRO A 71 -2.99 5.42 5.17
CA PRO A 71 -3.49 4.13 5.62
C PRO A 71 -3.77 3.13 4.50
N VAL A 72 -4.45 3.54 3.41
CA VAL A 72 -4.75 2.60 2.32
C VAL A 72 -3.48 2.15 1.60
N LEU A 73 -2.52 3.07 1.38
CA LEU A 73 -1.21 2.72 0.83
C LEU A 73 -0.46 1.74 1.73
N SER A 74 -0.41 2.03 3.04
CA SER A 74 0.30 1.21 4.02
C SER A 74 -0.29 -0.19 4.13
N THR A 75 -1.63 -0.30 4.14
CA THR A 75 -2.33 -1.59 4.14
C THR A 75 -2.02 -2.39 2.88
N THR A 76 -2.06 -1.77 1.70
CA THR A 76 -1.74 -2.43 0.43
C THR A 76 -0.27 -2.87 0.37
N ILE A 77 0.66 -2.03 0.82
CA ILE A 77 2.09 -2.38 0.94
C ILE A 77 2.28 -3.57 1.90
N GLU A 78 1.60 -3.59 3.04
CA GLU A 78 1.74 -4.72 3.99
C GLU A 78 1.19 -6.03 3.42
N ARG A 79 0.06 -5.98 2.71
CA ARG A 79 -0.47 -7.15 2.00
C ARG A 79 0.49 -7.65 0.93
N PHE A 80 1.09 -6.73 0.19
CA PHE A 80 2.11 -7.05 -0.79
C PHE A 80 3.33 -7.71 -0.13
N ARG A 81 3.79 -7.19 1.02
CA ARG A 81 4.85 -7.84 1.81
C ARG A 81 4.49 -9.25 2.26
N LEU A 82 3.25 -9.47 2.71
CA LEU A 82 2.77 -10.81 3.06
C LEU A 82 2.80 -11.75 1.85
N ALA A 83 2.40 -11.28 0.67
CA ALA A 83 2.49 -12.04 -0.57
C ALA A 83 3.95 -12.39 -0.93
N LEU A 84 4.89 -11.45 -0.77
CA LEU A 84 6.31 -11.74 -1.00
C LEU A 84 6.88 -12.77 -0.02
N ARG A 85 6.48 -12.72 1.25
CA ARG A 85 6.92 -13.70 2.25
C ARG A 85 6.41 -15.11 1.95
N SER A 86 5.25 -15.23 1.32
CA SER A 86 4.70 -16.52 0.89
C SER A 86 5.12 -16.94 -0.52
N TRP A 87 5.97 -16.16 -1.20
CA TRP A 87 6.39 -16.42 -2.57
C TRP A 87 7.20 -17.72 -2.64
N PRO A 88 6.75 -18.74 -3.40
CA PRO A 88 7.52 -19.96 -3.63
C PRO A 88 8.79 -19.68 -4.44
N SER A 89 9.86 -20.44 -4.21
CA SER A 89 11.15 -20.23 -4.88
C SER A 89 11.15 -20.67 -6.35
N ASP A 90 10.23 -21.55 -6.72
CA ASP A 90 10.06 -22.14 -8.05
C ASP A 90 9.10 -21.36 -8.97
N LEU A 91 8.32 -20.42 -8.42
CA LEU A 91 7.40 -19.58 -9.19
C LEU A 91 8.02 -18.24 -9.58
N ASP A 92 7.64 -17.74 -10.76
CA ASP A 92 7.87 -16.35 -11.14
C ASP A 92 7.10 -15.40 -10.20
N LEU A 93 7.73 -14.30 -9.79
CA LEU A 93 7.09 -13.35 -8.87
C LEU A 93 5.83 -12.74 -9.47
N GLY A 94 5.85 -12.40 -10.77
CA GLY A 94 4.68 -11.84 -11.44
C GLY A 94 3.50 -12.82 -11.50
N GLU A 95 3.78 -14.11 -11.62
CA GLU A 95 2.76 -15.16 -11.53
C GLU A 95 2.21 -15.31 -10.11
N HIS A 96 3.08 -15.37 -9.10
CA HIS A 96 2.67 -15.47 -7.69
C HIS A 96 1.77 -14.31 -7.27
N LEU A 97 2.14 -13.09 -7.65
CA LEU A 97 1.35 -11.89 -7.38
C LEU A 97 -0.01 -11.94 -8.09
N ARG A 98 -0.06 -12.40 -9.36
CA ARG A 98 -1.33 -12.55 -10.09
C ARG A 98 -2.28 -13.50 -9.36
N VAL A 99 -1.80 -14.68 -8.96
CA VAL A 99 -2.64 -15.69 -8.28
C VAL A 99 -3.13 -15.15 -6.93
N THR A 100 -2.26 -14.47 -6.19
CA THR A 100 -2.60 -13.87 -4.90
C THR A 100 -3.62 -12.74 -5.05
N SER A 101 -3.50 -11.90 -6.08
CA SER A 101 -4.46 -10.83 -6.35
C SER A 101 -5.81 -11.33 -6.87
N ALA A 102 -5.82 -12.37 -7.72
CA ALA A 102 -7.06 -12.92 -8.30
C ALA A 102 -7.97 -13.58 -7.24
N SER A 103 -7.38 -14.07 -6.14
CA SER A 103 -8.08 -14.68 -5.02
C SER A 103 -8.37 -13.72 -3.87
N ALA A 104 -8.07 -12.43 -4.04
CA ALA A 104 -8.21 -11.44 -2.99
C ALA A 104 -9.71 -11.13 -2.70
N PRO A 105 -10.09 -11.06 -1.41
CA PRO A 105 -11.40 -10.58 -1.00
C PRO A 105 -11.73 -9.18 -1.57
N ASP A 106 -13.01 -8.85 -1.70
CA ASP A 106 -13.46 -7.59 -2.33
C ASP A 106 -12.93 -6.34 -1.62
N ASP A 107 -12.85 -6.34 -0.29
CA ASP A 107 -12.30 -5.22 0.47
C ASP A 107 -10.80 -5.02 0.22
N VAL A 108 -10.08 -6.12 0.00
CA VAL A 108 -8.66 -6.10 -0.37
C VAL A 108 -8.47 -5.53 -1.77
N ARG A 109 -9.33 -5.93 -2.72
CA ARG A 109 -9.32 -5.42 -4.09
C ARG A 109 -9.62 -3.93 -4.13
N ALA A 110 -10.65 -3.49 -3.40
CA ALA A 110 -11.02 -2.08 -3.29
C ALA A 110 -9.88 -1.20 -2.71
N ASP A 111 -9.15 -1.70 -1.71
CA ASP A 111 -7.98 -1.00 -1.17
C ASP A 111 -6.82 -0.93 -2.18
N LEU A 112 -6.62 -1.98 -2.99
CA LEU A 112 -5.62 -1.97 -4.07
C LEU A 112 -5.98 -0.95 -5.14
N GLU A 113 -7.24 -0.92 -5.58
CA GLU A 113 -7.75 0.07 -6.54
C GLU A 113 -7.60 1.50 -6.02
N ALA A 114 -7.91 1.72 -4.74
CA ALA A 114 -7.72 3.00 -4.07
C ALA A 114 -6.23 3.40 -4.01
N ALA A 115 -5.34 2.47 -3.68
CA ALA A 115 -3.90 2.71 -3.68
C ALA A 115 -3.38 3.09 -5.09
N LEU A 116 -3.80 2.37 -6.14
CA LEU A 116 -3.45 2.69 -7.53
C LEU A 116 -4.00 4.05 -7.96
N ALA A 117 -5.18 4.44 -7.47
CA ALA A 117 -5.71 5.78 -7.70
C ALA A 117 -4.86 6.88 -7.06
N VAL A 118 -4.31 6.63 -5.87
CA VAL A 118 -3.37 7.57 -5.23
C VAL A 118 -2.08 7.68 -6.04
N VAL A 119 -1.55 6.56 -6.55
CA VAL A 119 -0.37 6.55 -7.43
C VAL A 119 -0.62 7.38 -8.69
N ARG A 120 -1.78 7.22 -9.35
CA ARG A 120 -2.24 8.07 -10.48
C ARG A 120 -2.21 9.55 -10.12
N LEU A 121 -2.93 9.92 -9.06
CA LEU A 121 -3.07 11.31 -8.63
C LEU A 121 -1.71 11.93 -8.25
N SER A 122 -0.78 11.13 -7.75
CA SER A 122 0.55 11.59 -7.31
C SER A 122 1.42 12.16 -8.44
N ARG A 123 1.05 12.00 -9.71
CA ARG A 123 1.79 12.57 -10.85
C ARG A 123 1.73 14.08 -10.85
N ASP A 124 0.53 14.61 -10.63
CA ASP A 124 0.25 16.05 -10.71
C ASP A 124 0.14 16.68 -9.32
N GLU A 125 0.12 15.86 -8.25
CA GLU A 125 -0.07 16.30 -6.87
C GLU A 125 1.18 16.01 -6.02
N PRO A 126 2.11 16.98 -5.85
CA PRO A 126 3.38 16.79 -5.15
C PRO A 126 3.23 16.29 -3.71
N GLY A 127 2.17 16.72 -3.02
CA GLY A 127 1.90 16.28 -1.65
C GLY A 127 1.57 14.79 -1.56
N LEU A 128 0.83 14.25 -2.53
CA LEU A 128 0.60 12.80 -2.62
C LEU A 128 1.87 12.06 -3.06
N ARG A 129 2.66 12.63 -3.97
CA ARG A 129 3.94 12.06 -4.40
C ARG A 129 4.90 11.87 -3.23
N ALA A 130 5.00 12.87 -2.35
CA ALA A 130 5.82 12.78 -1.15
C ALA A 130 5.39 11.64 -0.23
N VAL A 131 4.08 11.49 0.02
CA VAL A 131 3.54 10.39 0.84
C VAL A 131 3.85 9.03 0.21
N TRP A 132 3.63 8.88 -1.09
CA TRP A 132 3.90 7.65 -1.82
C TRP A 132 5.37 7.23 -1.77
N LEU A 133 6.29 8.15 -2.08
CA LEU A 133 7.73 7.86 -2.11
C LEU A 133 8.27 7.47 -0.73
N VAL A 134 7.85 8.17 0.34
CA VAL A 134 8.24 7.82 1.71
C VAL A 134 7.78 6.42 2.09
N LEU A 135 6.58 6.02 1.68
CA LEU A 135 6.07 4.68 1.97
C LEU A 135 6.80 3.59 1.16
N GLN A 136 7.15 3.87 -0.10
CA GLN A 136 7.94 2.97 -0.93
C GLN A 136 9.37 2.77 -0.41
N GLU A 137 10.03 3.85 0.02
CA GLU A 137 11.37 3.76 0.64
C GLU A 137 11.33 2.89 1.92
N ARG A 138 10.30 3.08 2.75
CA ARG A 138 10.09 2.25 3.97
C ARG A 138 9.74 0.79 3.66
N ALA A 139 9.30 0.48 2.45
CA ALA A 139 9.03 -0.88 2.01
C ALA A 139 10.31 -1.66 1.67
N GLU A 140 11.39 -0.95 1.34
CA GLU A 140 12.60 -1.54 0.77
C GLU A 140 13.25 -2.66 1.62
N PRO A 141 13.43 -2.51 2.95
CA PRO A 141 14.08 -3.54 3.76
C PRO A 141 13.38 -4.89 3.70
N THR A 142 12.06 -4.91 3.48
CA THR A 142 11.32 -6.18 3.40
C THR A 142 11.66 -6.99 2.16
N PHE A 143 12.09 -6.36 1.06
CA PHE A 143 12.58 -7.10 -0.09
C PHE A 143 13.90 -7.80 0.22
N ALA A 144 14.78 -7.16 0.98
CA ALA A 144 16.05 -7.75 1.38
C ALA A 144 15.83 -9.02 2.24
N ASP A 145 14.85 -9.01 3.15
CA ASP A 145 14.49 -10.19 3.96
C ASP A 145 13.99 -11.36 3.12
N VAL A 146 13.33 -11.10 1.99
CA VAL A 146 12.82 -12.13 1.06
C VAL A 146 13.92 -12.62 0.10
N ILE A 147 14.78 -11.72 -0.35
CA ILE A 147 15.82 -11.98 -1.35
C ILE A 147 17.05 -12.65 -0.71
N GLY A 148 17.43 -12.25 0.50
CA GLY A 148 18.62 -12.77 1.18
C GLY A 148 18.66 -14.30 1.25
N PRO A 149 17.62 -14.96 1.80
CA PRO A 149 17.55 -16.43 1.84
C PRO A 149 17.65 -17.09 0.46
N ARG A 150 17.10 -16.46 -0.59
CA ARG A 150 17.16 -16.96 -1.98
C ARG A 150 18.55 -16.84 -2.61
N MET A 151 19.35 -15.90 -2.10
CA MET A 151 20.75 -15.71 -2.51
C MET A 151 21.73 -16.46 -1.60
N GLY A 152 21.27 -17.06 -0.49
CA GLY A 152 22.15 -17.62 0.52
C GLY A 152 22.99 -16.57 1.26
N LEU A 153 22.53 -15.32 1.31
CA LEU A 153 23.24 -14.17 1.88
C LEU A 153 22.41 -13.47 2.97
N PRO A 154 23.05 -12.78 3.92
CA PRO A 154 22.33 -12.01 4.93
C PRO A 154 21.64 -10.78 4.29
N PRO A 155 20.48 -10.32 4.81
CA PRO A 155 19.71 -9.21 4.22
C PRO A 155 20.46 -7.88 4.09
N ASP A 156 21.48 -7.64 4.93
CA ASP A 156 22.30 -6.43 4.93
C ASP A 156 23.49 -6.49 3.95
N ALA A 157 23.75 -7.65 3.32
CA ALA A 157 24.77 -7.79 2.30
C ALA A 157 24.52 -6.81 1.15
N PRO A 158 25.56 -6.09 0.65
CA PRO A 158 25.41 -5.12 -0.43
C PRO A 158 24.69 -5.68 -1.67
N GLU A 159 24.96 -6.94 -2.03
CA GLU A 159 24.35 -7.63 -3.17
C GLU A 159 22.84 -7.83 -2.99
N VAL A 160 22.41 -8.18 -1.77
CA VAL A 160 20.99 -8.34 -1.42
C VAL A 160 20.29 -6.99 -1.44
N ARG A 161 20.93 -5.95 -0.87
CA ARG A 161 20.39 -4.58 -0.86
C ARG A 161 20.22 -4.00 -2.27
N VAL A 162 21.20 -4.21 -3.16
CA VAL A 162 21.10 -3.77 -4.56
C VAL A 162 19.93 -4.46 -5.25
N ARG A 163 19.78 -5.78 -5.08
CA ARG A 163 18.68 -6.53 -5.71
C ARG A 163 17.31 -6.13 -5.14
N ALA A 164 17.23 -5.87 -3.83
CA ALA A 164 16.05 -5.33 -3.16
C ALA A 164 15.66 -3.96 -3.70
N ALA A 165 16.62 -3.03 -3.84
CA ALA A 165 16.39 -1.71 -4.41
C ALA A 165 15.93 -1.79 -5.88
N MET A 166 16.53 -2.67 -6.68
CA MET A 166 16.11 -2.92 -8.07
C MET A 166 14.68 -3.46 -8.15
N MET A 167 14.31 -4.40 -7.27
CA MET A 167 12.95 -4.91 -7.19
C MET A 167 11.96 -3.82 -6.77
N ASN A 168 12.29 -3.02 -5.75
CA ASN A 168 11.49 -1.88 -5.32
C ASN A 168 11.26 -0.89 -6.46
N ALA A 169 12.32 -0.55 -7.20
CA ALA A 169 12.24 0.33 -8.37
C ALA A 169 11.37 -0.27 -9.48
N ALA A 170 11.52 -1.56 -9.80
CA ALA A 170 10.71 -2.25 -10.80
C ALA A 170 9.22 -2.23 -10.41
N LEU A 171 8.89 -2.48 -9.15
CA LEU A 171 7.52 -2.46 -8.63
C LEU A 171 6.94 -1.05 -8.58
N ARG A 172 7.74 -0.03 -8.27
CA ARG A 172 7.30 1.36 -8.35
C ARG A 172 6.93 1.73 -9.79
N VAL A 173 7.79 1.38 -10.76
CA VAL A 173 7.50 1.59 -12.18
C VAL A 173 6.27 0.79 -12.60
N ALA A 174 6.08 -0.43 -12.06
CA ALA A 174 4.87 -1.22 -12.26
C ALA A 174 3.60 -0.50 -11.84
N ALA A 175 3.61 0.00 -10.60
CA ALA A 175 2.47 0.69 -10.01
C ALA A 175 2.21 2.00 -10.74
N ASP A 176 3.28 2.72 -11.11
CA ASP A 176 3.19 3.92 -11.93
C ASP A 176 2.55 3.59 -13.30
N ALA A 177 2.94 2.51 -14.00
CA ALA A 177 2.37 2.11 -15.30
C ALA A 177 0.93 1.57 -15.21
N ALA A 178 0.64 0.73 -14.20
CA ALA A 178 -0.72 0.27 -13.88
C ALA A 178 -1.68 1.43 -13.60
N ALA A 179 -1.13 2.55 -13.14
CA ALA A 179 -1.87 3.77 -12.97
C ALA A 179 -2.23 4.44 -14.33
N ASP A 180 -1.44 4.34 -15.40
CA ASP A 180 -1.73 4.98 -16.70
C ASP A 180 -3.00 4.43 -17.38
N ASP A 181 -3.26 3.13 -17.28
CA ASP A 181 -4.30 2.45 -18.07
C ASP A 181 -5.74 2.63 -17.55
N GLY A 182 -6.02 3.73 -16.85
CA GLY A 182 -7.38 4.08 -16.43
C GLY A 182 -7.91 3.30 -15.22
N GLY A 183 -7.11 2.42 -14.60
CA GLY A 183 -7.51 1.71 -13.39
C GLY A 183 -8.49 0.56 -13.61
N ASP A 184 -8.56 0.04 -14.84
CA ASP A 184 -9.19 -1.25 -15.10
C ASP A 184 -8.21 -2.35 -14.68
N THR A 185 -8.41 -2.90 -13.47
CA THR A 185 -7.53 -3.91 -12.88
C THR A 185 -7.46 -5.20 -13.71
N ASP A 186 -8.43 -5.44 -14.59
CA ASP A 186 -8.45 -6.60 -15.49
C ASP A 186 -7.67 -6.37 -16.79
N LEU A 187 -7.53 -5.11 -17.27
CA LEU A 187 -6.71 -4.77 -18.45
C LEU A 187 -5.25 -4.51 -18.10
N VAL A 188 -4.97 -3.94 -16.92
CA VAL A 188 -3.61 -3.79 -16.35
C VAL A 188 -2.96 -5.16 -16.16
N ALA A 189 -3.77 -6.18 -15.87
CA ALA A 189 -3.31 -7.53 -15.83
C ALA A 189 -2.76 -7.98 -17.18
N ASP A 190 -3.27 -7.58 -18.36
CA ASP A 190 -2.85 -8.16 -19.64
C ASP A 190 -1.83 -7.33 -20.46
N ASP A 191 -1.88 -5.98 -20.47
CA ASP A 191 -1.10 -5.19 -21.44
C ASP A 191 0.32 -4.81 -20.97
N HIS A 192 0.51 -4.46 -19.68
CA HIS A 192 1.85 -4.21 -19.10
C HIS A 192 2.51 -5.47 -18.53
N ARG A 193 1.76 -6.57 -18.46
CA ARG A 193 2.14 -7.88 -17.92
C ARG A 193 3.47 -8.42 -18.45
N PRO A 194 3.72 -8.46 -19.78
CA PRO A 194 4.94 -9.08 -20.29
C PRO A 194 6.18 -8.22 -20.00
N ARG A 195 6.05 -6.88 -20.01
CA ARG A 195 7.14 -5.95 -19.67
C ARG A 195 7.47 -5.99 -18.19
N LEU A 196 6.44 -6.05 -17.33
CA LEU A 196 6.62 -6.16 -15.90
C LEU A 196 7.22 -7.49 -15.47
N ALA A 197 6.67 -8.58 -16.00
CA ALA A 197 7.21 -9.90 -15.74
C ALA A 197 8.63 -10.04 -16.32
N ALA A 198 8.97 -9.39 -17.45
CA ALA A 198 10.33 -9.35 -17.96
C ALA A 198 11.30 -8.57 -17.07
N ALA A 199 10.89 -7.39 -16.57
CA ALA A 199 11.68 -6.61 -15.64
C ALA A 199 11.87 -7.33 -14.30
N LEU A 200 10.80 -7.93 -13.76
CA LEU A 200 10.88 -8.73 -12.54
C LEU A 200 11.78 -9.96 -12.76
N ARG A 201 11.58 -10.74 -13.84
CA ARG A 201 12.47 -11.87 -14.18
C ARG A 201 13.94 -11.46 -14.26
N ALA A 202 14.26 -10.33 -14.89
CA ALA A 202 15.64 -9.85 -14.98
C ALA A 202 16.26 -9.58 -13.59
N VAL A 203 15.45 -9.19 -12.61
CA VAL A 203 15.90 -8.90 -11.24
C VAL A 203 15.83 -10.13 -10.31
N THR A 204 14.89 -11.04 -10.56
CA THR A 204 14.62 -12.22 -9.72
C THR A 204 15.26 -13.50 -10.22
N THR A 205 15.90 -13.51 -11.38
CA THR A 205 16.68 -14.68 -11.81
C THR A 205 17.91 -14.79 -10.92
N PHE A 206 17.96 -15.86 -10.13
CA PHE A 206 19.14 -16.24 -9.37
C PHE A 206 19.92 -17.20 -10.27
N SER A 207 20.99 -16.71 -10.90
CA SER A 207 21.92 -17.63 -11.57
C SER A 207 22.58 -18.51 -10.52
N ASP A 208 22.63 -19.82 -10.78
CA ASP A 208 23.43 -20.74 -9.98
C ASP A 208 24.88 -20.22 -9.93
N PRO A 209 25.56 -20.30 -8.76
CA PRO A 209 26.98 -19.97 -8.70
C PRO A 209 27.75 -20.90 -9.65
N PRO A 210 28.79 -20.40 -10.35
CA PRO A 210 29.64 -21.24 -11.17
C PRO A 210 30.25 -22.34 -10.29
N ARG A 211 30.14 -23.60 -10.75
CA ARG A 211 30.71 -24.78 -10.09
C ARG A 211 32.23 -24.71 -10.00
#